data_AF-A0AAV9W7C6-F1
#
_entry.id   AF-A0AAV9W7C6-F1
#
_cell.length_a   1.000
_cell.length_b   1.000
_cell.length_c   1.000
_cell.angle_alpha   90.00
_cell.angle_beta   90.00
_cell.angle_gamma   90.00
#
_symmetry.space_group_name_H-M   'P 1'
#
loop_
_entity.id
_entity.type
_entity.pdbx_description
1 polymer ?
#
loop_
_entity_poly.entity_id
_entity_poly.type
_entity_poly.pdbx_seq_one_letter_code
_entity_poly.pdbx_strand_id
1 'polypeptide(L)'
;MFVSKPLVVASLLSLVAAQSPAWGQCGGIGWTGATTCVSGSTCVKSNDYYSQCIPGSSGGTTTTAQAATTTTTASTSVKTGWEEVIGEGSFNSFSSFWNYLYPWGSDHNGSARMKQDKVSVSGGVLTLRADRLSSQDGYSTANPKPAIWYWSGAVHAKSTVVINDQFPNWEIRGEFKAPTTKGTWPAFWLTGTQSWPPEIDILEFKGNTENWFNTFRSSSDVSTTKATVGNAATTWHQYRIWATKANSNDVTVHFYVDGDWKGQHNAAGFVGKPMWIIINLQMEGSSGSPGPSGSTTYQAQKIYVGRTRAY
;
A
#
# COMPACT_ATOMS: atom_id res chain seq x y z
N MET A 1 53.27 -48.17 49.43
CA MET A 1 53.36 -47.59 48.07
C MET A 1 52.01 -46.96 47.76
N PHE A 2 51.93 -45.63 47.81
CA PHE A 2 50.72 -44.86 47.51
C PHE A 2 50.74 -44.46 46.03
N VAL A 3 49.65 -44.67 45.30
CA VAL A 3 49.49 -44.18 43.92
C VAL A 3 48.34 -43.18 43.88
N SER A 4 48.70 -41.94 43.55
CA SER A 4 47.87 -40.74 43.47
C SER A 4 47.08 -40.68 42.16
N LYS A 5 45.76 -40.39 42.23
CA LYS A 5 44.89 -40.09 41.08
C LYS A 5 45.03 -38.61 40.66
N PRO A 6 45.01 -38.28 39.36
CA PRO A 6 45.07 -36.90 38.91
C PRO A 6 43.71 -36.20 39.05
N LEU A 7 43.74 -34.96 39.53
CA LEU A 7 42.60 -34.06 39.63
C LEU A 7 42.51 -33.24 38.33
N VAL A 8 41.38 -33.32 37.62
CA VAL A 8 41.12 -32.51 36.42
C VAL A 8 40.51 -31.18 36.87
N VAL A 9 41.21 -30.07 36.61
CA VAL A 9 40.73 -28.71 36.83
C VAL A 9 40.13 -28.20 35.52
N ALA A 10 38.80 -28.00 35.48
CA ALA A 10 38.13 -27.34 34.37
C ALA A 10 38.06 -25.82 34.64
N SER A 11 38.83 -25.04 33.87
CA SER A 11 38.77 -23.58 33.90
C SER A 11 37.52 -23.08 33.17
N LEU A 12 36.57 -22.50 33.92
CA LEU A 12 35.45 -21.75 33.36
C LEU A 12 35.96 -20.36 32.92
N LEU A 13 36.11 -20.17 31.60
CA LEU A 13 36.30 -18.84 31.01
C LEU A 13 34.94 -18.12 31.05
N SER A 14 34.81 -17.13 31.92
CA SER A 14 33.67 -16.21 31.91
C SER A 14 33.71 -15.38 30.62
N LEU A 15 32.83 -15.68 29.67
CA LEU A 15 32.56 -14.80 28.52
C LEU A 15 31.88 -13.53 29.06
N VAL A 16 32.67 -12.48 29.26
CA VAL A 16 32.15 -11.13 29.48
C VAL A 16 31.53 -10.68 28.16
N ALA A 17 30.21 -10.73 28.04
CA ALA A 17 29.51 -10.09 26.93
C ALA A 17 29.62 -8.56 27.12
N ALA A 18 30.70 -7.97 26.60
CA ALA A 18 30.90 -6.53 26.57
C ALA A 18 29.75 -5.89 25.79
N GLN A 19 29.25 -4.73 26.24
CA GLN A 19 28.17 -4.03 25.55
C GLN A 19 28.58 -3.68 24.10
N SER A 20 27.63 -3.77 23.16
CA SER A 20 27.85 -3.37 21.77
C SER A 20 28.04 -1.85 21.71
N PRO A 21 29.10 -1.34 21.04
CA PRO A 21 29.35 0.08 20.95
C PRO A 21 28.21 0.80 20.21
N ALA A 22 28.18 2.12 20.30
CA ALA A 22 27.31 2.94 19.46
C ALA A 22 27.51 2.55 17.99
N TRP A 23 26.40 2.39 17.26
CA TRP A 23 26.34 1.89 15.87
C TRP A 23 26.78 0.43 15.66
N GLY A 24 27.11 -0.31 16.72
CA GLY A 24 27.41 -1.74 16.67
C GLY A 24 26.16 -2.62 16.52
N GLN A 25 26.33 -3.84 16.02
CA GLN A 25 25.26 -4.83 15.96
C GLN A 25 24.91 -5.32 17.37
N CYS A 26 23.62 -5.38 17.68
CA CYS A 26 23.09 -5.76 18.98
C CYS A 26 21.99 -6.84 18.90
N GLY A 27 21.78 -7.43 17.72
CA GLY A 27 20.79 -8.48 17.53
C GLY A 27 20.64 -8.90 16.07
N GLY A 28 19.79 -9.90 15.86
CA GLY A 28 19.56 -10.53 14.55
C GLY A 28 19.60 -12.05 14.65
N ILE A 29 18.85 -12.74 13.79
CA ILE A 29 18.91 -14.21 13.67
C ILE A 29 20.36 -14.63 13.38
N GLY A 30 20.91 -15.48 14.25
CA GLY A 30 22.29 -15.98 14.15
C GLY A 30 23.36 -15.11 14.82
N TRP A 31 23.01 -13.95 15.40
CA TRP A 31 23.95 -13.11 16.14
C TRP A 31 24.31 -13.74 17.49
N THR A 32 25.60 -13.99 17.73
CA THR A 32 26.13 -14.55 18.99
C THR A 32 26.89 -13.53 19.83
N GLY A 33 26.97 -12.27 19.38
CA GLY A 33 27.65 -11.19 20.07
C GLY A 33 26.77 -10.47 21.10
N ALA A 34 27.24 -9.30 21.53
CA ALA A 34 26.57 -8.49 22.53
C ALA A 34 25.16 -8.09 22.10
N THR A 35 24.18 -8.22 23.00
CA THR A 35 22.78 -7.84 22.74
C THR A 35 22.35 -6.55 23.45
N THR A 36 23.23 -5.99 24.27
CA THR A 36 23.02 -4.75 25.02
C THR A 36 23.93 -3.67 24.48
N CYS A 37 23.41 -2.47 24.25
CA CYS A 37 24.18 -1.33 23.77
C CYS A 37 24.91 -0.60 24.90
N VAL A 38 26.00 0.10 24.58
CA VAL A 38 26.64 1.05 25.51
C VAL A 38 25.65 2.13 25.94
N SER A 39 25.86 2.69 27.13
CA SER A 39 25.03 3.75 27.70
C SER A 39 24.80 4.89 26.70
N GLY A 40 23.56 5.38 26.62
CA GLY A 40 23.15 6.42 25.67
C GLY A 40 22.73 5.93 24.29
N SER A 41 22.80 4.61 24.02
CA SER A 41 22.34 3.98 22.77
C SER A 41 21.29 2.90 23.00
N THR A 42 20.37 2.73 22.05
CA THR A 42 19.29 1.71 22.10
C THR A 42 19.40 0.74 20.94
N CYS A 43 19.20 -0.55 21.20
CA CYS A 43 19.21 -1.56 20.13
C CYS A 43 17.93 -1.47 19.30
N VAL A 44 18.05 -1.03 18.04
CA VAL A 44 16.93 -0.86 17.10
C VAL A 44 17.01 -1.94 16.03
N LYS A 45 15.93 -2.71 15.86
CA LYS A 45 15.83 -3.74 14.81
C LYS A 45 15.73 -3.08 13.44
N SER A 46 16.62 -3.45 12.52
CA SER A 46 16.55 -3.03 11.12
C SER A 46 15.85 -4.08 10.26
N ASN A 47 16.19 -5.36 10.46
CA ASN A 47 15.51 -6.50 9.86
C ASN A 47 15.68 -7.75 10.74
N ASP A 48 15.16 -8.91 10.31
CA ASP A 48 15.20 -10.14 11.09
C ASP A 48 16.62 -10.65 11.39
N TYR A 49 17.59 -10.32 10.54
CA TYR A 49 18.98 -10.75 10.68
C TYR A 49 19.89 -9.67 11.27
N TYR A 50 19.39 -8.46 11.53
CA TYR A 50 20.22 -7.33 11.96
C TYR A 50 19.48 -6.29 12.82
N SER A 51 20.03 -6.02 14.01
CA SER A 51 19.66 -4.91 14.89
C SER A 51 20.91 -4.10 15.27
N GLN A 52 20.79 -2.78 15.40
CA GLN A 52 21.94 -1.87 15.62
C GLN A 52 21.71 -0.93 16.81
N CYS A 53 22.77 -0.62 17.56
CA CYS A 53 22.76 0.37 18.63
C CYS A 53 22.70 1.80 18.08
N ILE A 54 21.62 2.53 18.33
CA ILE A 54 21.44 3.91 17.86
C ILE A 54 21.53 4.89 19.05
N PRO A 55 22.49 5.84 19.07
CA PRO A 55 22.58 6.87 20.10
C PRO A 55 21.40 7.85 20.07
N GLY A 56 20.91 8.29 21.25
CA GLY A 56 20.00 9.43 21.34
C GLY A 56 18.55 9.16 21.78
N SER A 57 18.24 7.99 22.34
CA SER A 57 16.99 7.78 23.09
C SER A 57 17.28 7.79 24.59
N SER A 58 17.43 8.98 25.17
CA SER A 58 17.66 9.17 26.61
C SER A 58 16.45 9.82 27.26
N GLY A 59 15.75 9.05 28.11
CA GLY A 59 14.85 9.55 29.16
C GLY A 59 15.40 9.13 30.52
N GLY A 60 15.67 10.11 31.38
CA GLY A 60 16.49 10.03 32.59
C GLY A 60 16.04 9.11 33.74
N THR A 61 17.02 8.81 34.58
CA THR A 61 17.02 7.97 35.79
C THR A 61 16.50 8.71 37.03
N THR A 62 15.78 8.03 37.93
CA THR A 62 15.92 8.21 39.39
C THR A 62 15.47 6.96 40.14
N THR A 63 16.34 6.44 41.01
CA THR A 63 16.20 5.27 41.88
C THR A 63 15.47 5.60 43.19
N THR A 64 14.49 4.78 43.62
CA THR A 64 14.35 4.35 45.03
C THR A 64 13.41 3.14 45.22
N ALA A 65 13.90 2.17 46.01
CA ALA A 65 13.23 1.16 46.84
C ALA A 65 12.10 0.24 46.28
N GLN A 66 12.39 -1.06 46.40
CA GLN A 66 11.55 -2.22 46.13
C GLN A 66 10.34 -2.32 47.09
N ALA A 67 9.13 -2.36 46.52
CA ALA A 67 7.94 -2.94 47.15
C ALA A 67 7.32 -3.94 46.16
N ALA A 68 7.07 -5.16 46.64
CA ALA A 68 6.51 -6.25 45.85
C ALA A 68 5.20 -5.81 45.18
N THR A 69 5.19 -5.81 43.84
CA THR A 69 4.02 -5.44 43.06
C THR A 69 3.80 -6.51 42.00
N THR A 70 2.60 -7.05 42.05
CA THR A 70 1.96 -7.96 41.08
C THR A 70 2.37 -7.66 39.64
N THR A 71 2.66 -8.73 38.88
CA THR A 71 2.89 -8.71 37.44
C THR A 71 1.62 -8.26 36.72
N THR A 72 1.38 -6.96 36.62
CA THR A 72 0.53 -6.41 35.58
C THR A 72 1.34 -6.45 34.30
N THR A 73 1.03 -7.43 33.45
CA THR A 73 1.34 -7.37 32.02
C THR A 73 0.95 -5.99 31.53
N ALA A 74 1.93 -5.14 31.21
CA ALA A 74 1.66 -3.85 30.59
C ALA A 74 0.98 -4.15 29.26
N SER A 75 -0.34 -4.05 29.24
CA SER A 75 -1.11 -3.93 28.02
C SER A 75 -0.55 -2.72 27.30
N THR A 76 0.16 -2.94 26.21
CA THR A 76 0.39 -1.88 25.22
C THR A 76 -1.00 -1.40 24.83
N SER A 77 -1.43 -0.27 25.40
CA SER A 77 -2.70 0.35 25.08
C SER A 77 -2.64 0.68 23.60
N VAL A 78 -3.41 -0.06 22.81
CA VAL A 78 -3.55 0.22 21.39
C VAL A 78 -4.15 1.62 21.29
N LYS A 79 -3.39 2.55 20.69
CA LYS A 79 -3.81 3.95 20.56
C LYS A 79 -5.02 3.99 19.63
N THR A 80 -6.19 4.24 20.19
CA THR A 80 -7.41 4.51 19.43
C THR A 80 -7.30 5.86 18.72
N GLY A 81 -8.06 6.05 17.63
CA GLY A 81 -8.08 7.28 16.85
C GLY A 81 -7.63 7.12 15.41
N TRP A 82 -7.32 8.22 14.74
CA TRP A 82 -6.96 8.22 13.32
C TRP A 82 -5.48 7.82 13.12
N GLU A 83 -5.22 6.91 12.19
CA GLU A 83 -3.88 6.49 11.77
C GLU A 83 -3.69 6.58 10.26
N GLU A 84 -2.49 6.99 9.85
CA GLU A 84 -2.06 7.01 8.45
C GLU A 84 -1.49 5.63 8.06
N VAL A 85 -2.00 5.07 6.96
CA VAL A 85 -1.53 3.81 6.37
C VAL A 85 -0.59 4.08 5.20
N ILE A 86 -0.93 5.08 4.37
CA ILE A 86 -0.08 5.57 3.28
C ILE A 86 -0.13 7.09 3.32
N GLY A 87 1.03 7.73 3.50
CA GLY A 87 1.15 9.19 3.48
C GLY A 87 1.32 9.76 2.08
N GLU A 88 1.02 11.05 1.93
CA GLU A 88 1.07 11.77 0.64
C GLU A 88 2.45 11.71 -0.04
N GLY A 89 3.51 11.54 0.75
CA GLY A 89 4.88 11.38 0.26
C GLY A 89 5.24 9.96 -0.19
N SER A 90 4.30 9.02 -0.26
CA SER A 90 4.59 7.59 -0.49
C SER A 90 5.36 7.29 -1.79
N PHE A 91 5.24 8.14 -2.81
CA PHE A 91 6.03 8.00 -4.03
C PHE A 91 7.52 8.39 -3.84
N ASN A 92 7.86 9.29 -2.92
CA ASN A 92 9.27 9.57 -2.59
C ASN A 92 9.98 8.37 -1.94
N SER A 93 9.20 7.41 -1.42
CA SER A 93 9.69 6.14 -0.90
C SER A 93 8.94 4.99 -1.56
N PHE A 94 8.85 5.02 -2.89
CA PHE A 94 8.00 4.13 -3.69
C PHE A 94 8.07 2.66 -3.24
N SER A 95 9.27 2.10 -3.13
CA SER A 95 9.47 0.69 -2.77
C SER A 95 8.98 0.31 -1.37
N SER A 96 8.76 1.28 -0.47
CA SER A 96 8.21 1.01 0.86
C SER A 96 6.70 0.80 0.84
N PHE A 97 6.00 1.41 -0.12
CA PHE A 97 4.53 1.45 -0.14
C PHE A 97 3.92 0.76 -1.35
N TRP A 98 4.65 0.63 -2.45
CA TRP A 98 4.13 0.23 -3.74
C TRP A 98 4.92 -0.93 -4.34
N ASN A 99 4.19 -1.80 -5.03
CA ASN A 99 4.72 -2.80 -5.94
C ASN A 99 4.41 -2.38 -7.38
N TYR A 100 5.24 -2.80 -8.32
CA TYR A 100 4.92 -2.72 -9.74
C TYR A 100 3.84 -3.73 -10.13
N LEU A 101 3.20 -3.48 -11.27
CA LEU A 101 2.17 -4.31 -11.90
C LEU A 101 0.88 -4.41 -11.08
N TYR A 102 -0.09 -5.17 -11.60
CA TYR A 102 -1.24 -5.59 -10.81
C TYR A 102 -0.80 -6.67 -9.78
N PRO A 103 -1.56 -6.88 -8.69
CA PRO A 103 -1.28 -7.95 -7.72
C PRO A 103 -1.20 -9.35 -8.35
N TRP A 104 -1.85 -9.57 -9.50
CA TRP A 104 -1.87 -10.83 -10.26
C TRP A 104 -0.97 -10.83 -11.52
N GLY A 105 -0.15 -9.80 -11.74
CA GLY A 105 0.80 -9.75 -12.85
C GLY A 105 0.52 -8.64 -13.86
N SER A 106 0.83 -8.88 -15.14
CA SER A 106 0.96 -7.81 -16.15
C SER A 106 -0.31 -7.48 -16.92
N ASP A 107 -1.29 -8.37 -16.96
CA ASP A 107 -2.38 -8.29 -17.92
C ASP A 107 -3.73 -8.07 -17.21
N HIS A 108 -4.65 -7.40 -17.92
CA HIS A 108 -6.03 -7.18 -17.49
C HIS A 108 -6.96 -7.22 -18.73
N ASN A 109 -8.20 -6.78 -18.58
CA ASN A 109 -9.24 -6.82 -19.61
C ASN A 109 -9.11 -5.78 -20.76
N GLY A 110 -7.92 -5.21 -20.98
CA GLY A 110 -7.63 -4.25 -22.06
C GLY A 110 -6.39 -4.60 -22.89
N SER A 111 -6.12 -3.79 -23.91
CA SER A 111 -5.08 -4.02 -24.92
C SER A 111 -3.66 -3.62 -24.47
N ALA A 112 -3.45 -3.24 -23.20
CA ALA A 112 -2.13 -2.94 -22.65
C ALA A 112 -1.62 -4.05 -21.75
N ARG A 113 -0.33 -4.39 -21.95
CA ARG A 113 0.45 -5.21 -21.04
C ARG A 113 1.30 -4.31 -20.14
N MET A 114 1.18 -4.51 -18.84
CA MET A 114 1.90 -3.71 -17.85
C MET A 114 3.37 -4.13 -17.79
N LYS A 115 4.27 -3.15 -17.78
CA LYS A 115 5.72 -3.34 -17.69
C LYS A 115 6.29 -2.36 -16.66
N GLN A 116 7.31 -2.82 -15.92
CA GLN A 116 7.94 -2.01 -14.88
C GLN A 116 8.65 -0.76 -15.45
N ASP A 117 9.24 -0.85 -16.64
CA ASP A 117 9.91 0.27 -17.33
C ASP A 117 8.95 1.36 -17.85
N LYS A 118 7.62 1.11 -17.77
CA LYS A 118 6.56 2.08 -18.05
C LYS A 118 6.06 2.81 -16.80
N VAL A 119 6.71 2.56 -15.67
CA VAL A 119 6.44 3.21 -14.39
C VAL A 119 7.68 4.01 -13.99
N SER A 120 7.49 5.30 -13.74
CA SER A 120 8.55 6.18 -13.24
C SER A 120 8.04 7.02 -12.08
N VAL A 121 8.95 7.39 -11.18
CA VAL A 121 8.65 8.28 -10.07
C VAL A 121 9.71 9.36 -10.00
N SER A 122 9.29 10.62 -9.94
CA SER A 122 10.18 11.77 -9.78
C SER A 122 9.46 12.89 -9.06
N GLY A 123 10.14 13.55 -8.11
CA GLY A 123 9.58 14.68 -7.35
C GLY A 123 8.26 14.37 -6.63
N GLY A 124 8.07 13.14 -6.14
CA GLY A 124 6.83 12.70 -5.50
C GLY A 124 5.67 12.43 -6.46
N VAL A 125 5.91 12.42 -7.78
CA VAL A 125 4.91 12.14 -8.82
C VAL A 125 5.17 10.78 -9.43
N LEU A 126 4.18 9.90 -9.39
CA LEU A 126 4.10 8.68 -10.18
C LEU A 126 3.67 9.04 -11.60
N THR A 127 4.39 8.56 -12.62
CA THR A 127 4.00 8.65 -14.02
C THR A 127 3.95 7.26 -14.64
N LEU A 128 2.76 6.88 -15.12
CA LEU A 128 2.51 5.69 -15.92
C LEU A 128 2.44 6.11 -17.39
N ARG A 129 3.20 5.43 -18.26
CA ARG A 129 3.28 5.74 -19.69
C ARG A 129 2.78 4.56 -20.51
N ALA A 130 1.79 4.80 -21.37
CA ALA A 130 1.37 3.85 -22.39
C ALA A 130 2.04 4.19 -23.73
N ASP A 131 2.69 3.20 -24.34
CA ASP A 131 3.30 3.29 -25.67
C ASP A 131 2.60 2.36 -26.65
N ARG A 132 2.16 2.89 -27.79
CA ARG A 132 1.64 2.11 -28.89
C ARG A 132 2.76 1.29 -29.53
N LEU A 133 2.53 0.00 -29.73
CA LEU A 133 3.47 -0.93 -30.37
C LEU A 133 3.32 -0.88 -31.89
N SER A 134 4.44 -1.00 -32.60
CA SER A 134 4.48 -1.13 -34.06
C SER A 134 3.97 -2.49 -34.56
N SER A 135 4.01 -3.50 -33.69
CA SER A 135 3.52 -4.86 -33.93
C SER A 135 2.86 -5.41 -32.67
N GLN A 136 1.84 -6.26 -32.84
CA GLN A 136 1.12 -6.89 -31.74
C GLN A 136 2.06 -7.70 -30.83
N ASP A 137 1.91 -7.58 -29.51
CA ASP A 137 2.62 -8.37 -28.48
C ASP A 137 1.71 -9.50 -27.93
N GLY A 138 1.22 -10.34 -28.84
CA GLY A 138 0.30 -11.43 -28.51
C GLY A 138 -1.05 -10.96 -27.96
N TYR A 139 -1.60 -11.71 -27.00
CA TYR A 139 -2.91 -11.46 -26.40
C TYR A 139 -2.78 -11.35 -24.88
N SER A 140 -3.69 -10.61 -24.27
CA SER A 140 -3.84 -10.55 -22.82
C SER A 140 -4.11 -11.95 -22.26
N THR A 141 -3.49 -12.27 -21.12
CA THR A 141 -3.80 -13.50 -20.39
C THR A 141 -5.15 -13.44 -19.66
N ALA A 142 -5.70 -12.24 -19.46
CA ALA A 142 -6.97 -12.02 -18.77
C ALA A 142 -8.14 -11.92 -19.76
N ASN A 143 -9.32 -12.41 -19.37
CA ASN A 143 -10.53 -12.30 -20.19
C ASN A 143 -10.89 -10.81 -20.45
N PRO A 144 -11.33 -10.44 -21.67
CA PRO A 144 -11.69 -11.31 -22.80
C PRO A 144 -10.52 -11.68 -23.74
N LYS A 145 -9.27 -11.57 -23.27
CA LYS A 145 -8.03 -11.84 -24.02
C LYS A 145 -7.84 -10.96 -25.26
N PRO A 146 -7.99 -9.63 -25.16
CA PRO A 146 -7.72 -8.73 -26.30
C PRO A 146 -6.28 -8.83 -26.79
N ALA A 147 -6.06 -8.49 -28.06
CA ALA A 147 -4.73 -8.32 -28.62
C ALA A 147 -3.95 -7.21 -27.88
N ILE A 148 -2.68 -7.45 -27.56
CA ILE A 148 -1.83 -6.45 -26.91
C ILE A 148 -1.23 -5.54 -27.97
N TRP A 149 -1.60 -4.26 -27.90
CA TRP A 149 -1.11 -3.21 -28.78
C TRP A 149 -0.35 -2.11 -28.03
N TYR A 150 -0.31 -2.18 -26.70
CA TYR A 150 0.35 -1.19 -25.87
C TYR A 150 1.22 -1.85 -24.79
N TRP A 151 2.36 -1.23 -24.49
CA TRP A 151 3.01 -1.43 -23.20
C TRP A 151 2.68 -0.25 -22.30
N SER A 152 2.23 -0.53 -21.08
CA SER A 152 1.81 0.49 -20.12
C SER A 152 2.27 0.18 -18.69
N GLY A 153 1.86 0.98 -17.72
CA GLY A 153 2.22 0.83 -16.31
C GLY A 153 1.01 0.57 -15.41
N ALA A 154 1.25 -0.22 -14.36
CA ALA A 154 0.38 -0.36 -13.20
C ALA A 154 1.23 -0.46 -11.94
N VAL A 155 0.67 -0.03 -10.81
CA VAL A 155 1.22 -0.21 -9.47
C VAL A 155 0.10 -0.59 -8.52
N HIS A 156 0.43 -1.30 -7.45
CA HIS A 156 -0.49 -1.57 -6.36
C HIS A 156 0.17 -1.34 -4.99
N ALA A 157 -0.63 -0.93 -4.02
CA ALA A 157 -0.13 -0.73 -2.66
C ALA A 157 0.22 -2.07 -2.01
N LYS A 158 1.27 -2.08 -1.19
CA LYS A 158 1.64 -3.22 -0.34
C LYS A 158 0.63 -3.44 0.79
N SER A 159 0.02 -2.35 1.27
CA SER A 159 -1.04 -2.37 2.26
C SER A 159 -2.41 -2.64 1.61
N THR A 160 -3.29 -3.30 2.35
CA THR A 160 -4.67 -3.56 1.96
C THR A 160 -5.66 -2.74 2.78
N VAL A 161 -6.84 -2.52 2.22
CA VAL A 161 -7.97 -1.87 2.87
C VAL A 161 -8.88 -2.96 3.45
N VAL A 162 -9.21 -2.87 4.74
CA VAL A 162 -10.16 -3.78 5.40
C VAL A 162 -11.09 -2.95 6.29
N ILE A 163 -12.33 -2.80 5.87
CA ILE A 163 -13.35 -2.11 6.67
C ILE A 163 -13.99 -3.12 7.63
N ASN A 164 -13.84 -2.93 8.93
CA ASN A 164 -14.36 -3.83 9.97
C ASN A 164 -14.59 -3.08 11.30
N ASP A 165 -14.91 -3.79 12.39
CA ASP A 165 -15.15 -3.16 13.68
C ASP A 165 -13.92 -2.47 14.28
N GLN A 166 -12.72 -2.98 13.99
CA GLN A 166 -11.48 -2.35 14.42
C GLN A 166 -11.14 -1.11 13.59
N PHE A 167 -11.40 -1.16 12.28
CA PHE A 167 -11.12 -0.10 11.32
C PHE A 167 -12.39 0.33 10.57
N PRO A 168 -13.34 1.00 11.25
CA PRO A 168 -14.68 1.23 10.69
C PRO A 168 -14.74 2.34 9.65
N ASN A 169 -13.85 3.34 9.71
CA ASN A 169 -13.82 4.45 8.76
C ASN A 169 -12.47 4.49 8.04
N TRP A 170 -12.51 4.74 6.73
CA TRP A 170 -11.35 4.87 5.85
C TRP A 170 -11.51 6.09 4.94
N GLU A 171 -10.42 6.82 4.77
CA GLU A 171 -10.27 7.83 3.73
C GLU A 171 -9.20 7.38 2.75
N ILE A 172 -9.54 7.42 1.46
CA ILE A 172 -8.61 7.08 0.39
C ILE A 172 -8.72 8.17 -0.66
N ARG A 173 -7.61 8.85 -0.94
CA ARG A 173 -7.57 9.95 -1.90
C ARG A 173 -6.24 10.05 -2.62
N GLY A 174 -6.25 10.78 -3.73
CA GLY A 174 -5.05 11.12 -4.49
C GLY A 174 -5.34 12.24 -5.49
N GLU A 175 -4.28 12.90 -5.96
CA GLU A 175 -4.36 13.90 -7.02
C GLU A 175 -3.87 13.29 -8.34
N PHE A 176 -4.61 13.53 -9.42
CA PHE A 176 -4.37 12.87 -10.70
C PHE A 176 -4.45 13.83 -11.89
N LYS A 177 -3.63 13.55 -12.91
CA LYS A 177 -3.79 14.05 -14.28
C LYS A 177 -4.07 12.84 -15.18
N ALA A 178 -5.33 12.64 -15.52
CA ALA A 178 -5.84 11.45 -16.16
C ALA A 178 -6.14 11.69 -17.65
N PRO A 179 -5.59 10.89 -18.58
CA PRO A 179 -5.92 11.01 -19.99
C PRO A 179 -7.38 10.64 -20.24
N THR A 180 -8.02 11.42 -21.12
CA THR A 180 -9.46 11.30 -21.44
C THR A 180 -9.71 11.08 -22.93
N THR A 181 -8.68 10.78 -23.70
CA THR A 181 -8.80 10.52 -25.15
C THR A 181 -9.32 9.11 -25.39
N LYS A 182 -10.16 8.91 -26.42
CA LYS A 182 -10.65 7.58 -26.81
C LYS A 182 -9.54 6.52 -26.77
N GLY A 183 -9.84 5.39 -26.13
CA GLY A 183 -8.92 4.27 -25.93
C GLY A 183 -7.93 4.42 -24.77
N THR A 184 -7.99 5.48 -23.97
CA THR A 184 -7.27 5.57 -22.69
C THR A 184 -8.18 5.17 -21.54
N TRP A 185 -7.70 4.29 -20.66
CA TRP A 185 -8.43 3.79 -19.51
C TRP A 185 -7.59 3.89 -18.22
N PRO A 186 -7.33 5.11 -17.71
CA PRO A 186 -6.70 5.31 -16.42
C PRO A 186 -7.67 4.96 -15.28
N ALA A 187 -7.15 4.33 -14.23
CA ALA A 187 -7.94 4.02 -13.04
C ALA A 187 -7.16 4.18 -11.73
N PHE A 188 -7.88 4.54 -10.66
CA PHE A 188 -7.49 4.43 -9.26
C PHE A 188 -8.64 3.76 -8.51
N TRP A 189 -8.41 2.56 -8.01
CA TRP A 189 -9.50 1.66 -7.64
C TRP A 189 -9.09 0.64 -6.60
N LEU A 190 -10.10 0.00 -6.01
CA LEU A 190 -9.98 -1.03 -5.01
C LEU A 190 -10.59 -2.33 -5.52
N THR A 191 -9.95 -3.47 -5.23
CA THR A 191 -10.51 -4.78 -5.59
C THR A 191 -10.11 -5.86 -4.59
N GLY A 192 -10.97 -6.85 -4.39
CA GLY A 192 -10.77 -7.92 -3.40
C GLY A 192 -9.45 -8.68 -3.59
N THR A 193 -8.76 -8.99 -2.49
CA THR A 193 -7.48 -9.71 -2.58
C THR A 193 -7.61 -11.22 -2.75
N GLN A 194 -8.79 -11.77 -2.43
CA GLN A 194 -9.06 -13.21 -2.42
C GLN A 194 -10.08 -13.63 -3.49
N SER A 195 -11.02 -12.74 -3.77
CA SER A 195 -12.07 -12.95 -4.77
C SER A 195 -12.45 -11.62 -5.39
N TRP A 196 -12.91 -11.68 -6.63
CA TRP A 196 -13.69 -10.61 -7.22
C TRP A 196 -15.16 -11.03 -7.27
N PRO A 197 -16.11 -10.16 -6.87
CA PRO A 197 -15.92 -8.90 -6.13
C PRO A 197 -15.44 -9.11 -4.68
N PRO A 198 -15.11 -8.05 -3.91
CA PRO A 198 -15.52 -6.64 -4.01
C PRO A 198 -14.72 -5.78 -5.01
N GLU A 199 -15.30 -4.68 -5.50
CA GLU A 199 -14.59 -3.63 -6.25
C GLU A 199 -15.21 -2.23 -6.05
N ILE A 200 -14.35 -1.21 -5.93
CA ILE A 200 -14.71 0.22 -5.85
C ILE A 200 -13.80 1.02 -6.77
N ASP A 201 -14.37 1.70 -7.76
CA ASP A 201 -13.63 2.61 -8.63
C ASP A 201 -13.72 4.03 -8.09
N ILE A 202 -12.57 4.62 -7.76
CA ILE A 202 -12.46 6.00 -7.21
C ILE A 202 -12.21 6.97 -8.36
N LEU A 203 -11.36 6.58 -9.31
CA LEU A 203 -11.16 7.26 -10.58
C LEU A 203 -11.22 6.20 -11.67
N GLU A 204 -12.05 6.42 -12.69
CA GLU A 204 -12.09 5.60 -13.89
C GLU A 204 -12.57 6.46 -15.08
N PHE A 205 -11.69 6.69 -16.05
CA PHE A 205 -12.07 7.34 -17.31
C PHE A 205 -12.11 6.33 -18.44
N LYS A 206 -13.12 6.46 -19.31
CA LYS A 206 -13.34 5.54 -20.45
C LYS A 206 -13.31 6.30 -21.77
N GLY A 207 -12.14 6.83 -22.10
CA GLY A 207 -11.91 7.50 -23.38
C GLY A 207 -12.72 8.78 -23.61
N ASN A 208 -13.17 9.43 -22.53
CA ASN A 208 -13.82 10.72 -22.53
C ASN A 208 -13.60 11.42 -21.16
N THR A 209 -14.19 12.59 -20.96
CA THR A 209 -14.03 13.43 -19.76
C THR A 209 -14.96 13.07 -18.61
N GLU A 210 -15.68 11.96 -18.67
CA GLU A 210 -16.56 11.50 -17.60
C GLU A 210 -15.79 10.52 -16.70
N ASN A 211 -15.63 10.88 -15.43
CA ASN A 211 -15.15 9.97 -14.41
C ASN A 211 -16.30 9.08 -13.94
N TRP A 212 -16.07 7.78 -13.89
CA TRP A 212 -17.00 6.78 -13.38
C TRP A 212 -16.58 6.38 -11.98
N PHE A 213 -17.46 6.59 -11.02
CA PHE A 213 -17.38 5.96 -9.72
C PHE A 213 -18.25 4.70 -9.79
N ASN A 214 -17.66 3.54 -9.55
CA ASN A 214 -18.41 2.29 -9.50
C ASN A 214 -18.25 1.60 -8.17
N THR A 215 -19.23 0.77 -7.84
CA THR A 215 -19.15 -0.22 -6.77
C THR A 215 -19.79 -1.50 -7.26
N PHE A 216 -18.97 -2.52 -7.51
CA PHE A 216 -19.42 -3.80 -8.03
C PHE A 216 -19.62 -4.80 -6.91
N ARG A 217 -20.84 -5.32 -6.79
CA ARG A 217 -21.19 -6.47 -5.93
C ARG A 217 -21.29 -7.77 -6.74
N SER A 218 -21.43 -7.64 -8.06
CA SER A 218 -21.27 -8.70 -9.07
C SER A 218 -21.00 -8.05 -10.43
N SER A 219 -20.92 -8.84 -11.50
CA SER A 219 -20.82 -8.32 -12.88
C SER A 219 -22.08 -7.61 -13.37
N SER A 220 -23.22 -7.80 -12.72
CA SER A 220 -24.51 -7.20 -13.09
C SER A 220 -25.09 -6.29 -12.00
N ASP A 221 -24.62 -6.41 -10.77
CA ASP A 221 -24.99 -5.54 -9.65
C ASP A 221 -23.89 -4.51 -9.42
N VAL A 222 -24.09 -3.33 -10.02
CA VAL A 222 -23.18 -2.20 -9.96
C VAL A 222 -23.94 -0.92 -9.62
N SER A 223 -23.40 -0.14 -8.67
CA SER A 223 -23.81 1.25 -8.48
C SER A 223 -22.84 2.14 -9.22
N THR A 224 -23.35 3.07 -10.05
CA THR A 224 -22.52 4.00 -10.82
C THR A 224 -22.96 5.43 -10.58
N THR A 225 -21.99 6.29 -10.24
CA THR A 225 -22.12 7.74 -10.24
C THR A 225 -21.11 8.31 -11.22
N LYS A 226 -21.48 9.33 -11.99
CA LYS A 226 -20.62 9.93 -13.01
C LYS A 226 -20.37 11.40 -12.72
N ALA A 227 -19.16 11.88 -13.00
CA ALA A 227 -18.80 13.28 -12.88
C ALA A 227 -17.95 13.72 -14.08
N THR A 228 -18.39 14.78 -14.77
CA THR A 228 -17.61 15.38 -15.84
C THR A 228 -16.44 16.19 -15.27
N VAL A 229 -15.23 15.88 -15.70
CA VAL A 229 -13.99 16.60 -15.37
C VAL A 229 -13.29 16.98 -16.68
N GLY A 230 -13.69 18.12 -17.24
CA GLY A 230 -13.34 18.51 -18.62
C GLY A 230 -11.83 18.67 -18.88
N ASN A 231 -11.07 19.08 -17.86
CA ASN A 231 -9.64 19.33 -17.90
C ASN A 231 -8.80 18.29 -17.15
N ALA A 232 -9.34 17.08 -16.94
CA ALA A 232 -8.67 16.00 -16.19
C ALA A 232 -7.28 15.63 -16.74
N ALA A 233 -7.06 15.78 -18.05
CA ALA A 233 -5.78 15.44 -18.69
C ALA A 233 -4.68 16.48 -18.43
N THR A 234 -5.04 17.72 -18.08
CA THR A 234 -4.11 18.85 -18.01
C THR A 234 -3.93 19.41 -16.61
N THR A 235 -4.94 19.22 -15.74
CA THR A 235 -5.00 19.79 -14.40
C THR A 235 -5.00 18.69 -13.36
N TRP A 236 -4.37 18.96 -12.21
CA TRP A 236 -4.48 18.06 -11.05
C TRP A 236 -5.88 18.16 -10.46
N HIS A 237 -6.55 17.02 -10.36
CA HIS A 237 -7.82 16.89 -9.65
C HIS A 237 -7.69 15.86 -8.54
N GLN A 238 -8.27 16.15 -7.37
CA GLN A 238 -8.32 15.21 -6.27
C GLN A 238 -9.53 14.28 -6.42
N TYR A 239 -9.30 12.98 -6.32
CA TYR A 239 -10.37 11.98 -6.26
C TYR A 239 -10.29 11.30 -4.90
N ARG A 240 -11.44 11.17 -4.26
CA ARG A 240 -11.51 10.74 -2.85
C ARG A 240 -12.73 9.87 -2.61
N ILE A 241 -12.55 8.89 -1.73
CA ILE A 241 -13.66 8.23 -1.04
C ILE A 241 -13.56 8.40 0.47
N TRP A 242 -14.73 8.40 1.10
CA TRP A 242 -14.91 8.13 2.52
C TRP A 242 -15.75 6.86 2.67
N ALA A 243 -15.15 5.80 3.21
CA ALA A 243 -15.80 4.51 3.40
C ALA A 243 -16.04 4.22 4.88
N THR A 244 -17.28 3.92 5.24
CA THR A 244 -17.71 3.68 6.63
C THR A 244 -18.43 2.34 6.74
N LYS A 245 -18.07 1.53 7.73
CA LYS A 245 -18.84 0.34 8.14
C LYS A 245 -20.24 0.78 8.55
N ALA A 246 -21.24 0.44 7.74
CA ALA A 246 -22.62 0.86 7.96
C ALA A 246 -23.37 -0.07 8.92
N ASN A 247 -23.10 -1.37 8.81
CA ASN A 247 -23.66 -2.41 9.68
C ASN A 247 -22.68 -3.60 9.75
N SER A 248 -23.14 -4.79 10.14
CA SER A 248 -22.30 -5.99 10.24
C SER A 248 -21.80 -6.52 8.89
N ASN A 249 -22.43 -6.11 7.77
CA ASN A 249 -22.18 -6.66 6.44
C ASN A 249 -21.74 -5.60 5.42
N ASP A 250 -22.33 -4.41 5.49
CA ASP A 250 -22.25 -3.41 4.42
C ASP A 250 -21.36 -2.22 4.77
N VAL A 251 -20.79 -1.61 3.73
CA VAL A 251 -19.99 -0.39 3.79
C VAL A 251 -20.69 0.71 3.00
N THR A 252 -20.85 1.89 3.58
CA THR A 252 -21.27 3.09 2.85
C THR A 252 -20.04 3.79 2.27
N VAL A 253 -20.07 4.16 0.99
CA VAL A 253 -18.96 4.80 0.29
C VAL A 253 -19.42 6.13 -0.30
N HIS A 254 -18.84 7.23 0.15
CA HIS A 254 -19.06 8.56 -0.43
C HIS A 254 -17.93 8.92 -1.38
N PHE A 255 -18.27 9.48 -2.54
CA PHE A 255 -17.33 9.85 -3.60
C PHE A 255 -17.22 11.36 -3.75
N TYR A 256 -16.00 11.84 -4.00
CA TYR A 256 -15.71 13.26 -4.15
C TYR A 256 -14.73 13.51 -5.31
N VAL A 257 -14.89 14.66 -5.97
CA VAL A 257 -13.86 15.26 -6.84
C VAL A 257 -13.59 16.67 -6.33
N ASP A 258 -12.33 17.01 -6.08
CA ASP A 258 -11.90 18.34 -5.60
C ASP A 258 -12.62 18.82 -4.33
N GLY A 259 -12.99 17.87 -3.46
CA GLY A 259 -13.76 18.14 -2.25
C GLY A 259 -15.28 18.22 -2.46
N ASP A 260 -15.75 18.34 -3.69
CA ASP A 260 -17.18 18.31 -4.00
C ASP A 260 -17.73 16.88 -3.90
N TRP A 261 -18.78 16.70 -3.11
CA TRP A 261 -19.51 15.43 -3.05
C TRP A 261 -20.19 15.12 -4.38
N LYS A 262 -20.03 13.88 -4.87
CA LYS A 262 -20.62 13.43 -6.14
C LYS A 262 -21.69 12.37 -5.96
N GLY A 263 -21.56 11.51 -4.96
CA GLY A 263 -22.51 10.42 -4.76
C GLY A 263 -22.18 9.56 -3.55
N GLN A 264 -23.11 8.65 -3.24
CA GLN A 264 -22.98 7.65 -2.20
C GLN A 264 -23.45 6.30 -2.74
N HIS A 265 -22.67 5.25 -2.51
CA HIS A 265 -23.05 3.87 -2.83
C HIS A 265 -23.14 3.01 -1.55
N ASN A 266 -24.00 1.99 -1.59
CA ASN A 266 -23.98 0.88 -0.63
C ASN A 266 -23.12 -0.26 -1.19
N ALA A 267 -21.97 -0.51 -0.58
CA ALA A 267 -21.08 -1.63 -0.91
C ALA A 267 -21.48 -2.84 -0.06
N ALA A 268 -22.54 -3.52 -0.49
CA ALA A 268 -23.13 -4.62 0.26
C ALA A 268 -22.18 -5.82 0.38
N GLY A 269 -22.00 -6.33 1.60
CA GLY A 269 -21.12 -7.47 1.88
C GLY A 269 -19.62 -7.17 1.73
N PHE A 270 -19.19 -5.92 1.89
CA PHE A 270 -17.76 -5.55 1.81
C PHE A 270 -17.07 -5.56 3.18
N VAL A 271 -17.82 -5.60 4.29
CA VAL A 271 -17.22 -5.66 5.63
C VAL A 271 -16.33 -6.91 5.76
N GLY A 272 -15.13 -6.71 6.29
CA GLY A 272 -14.14 -7.76 6.52
C GLY A 272 -13.41 -8.25 5.27
N LYS A 273 -13.79 -7.80 4.07
CA LYS A 273 -13.12 -8.20 2.83
C LYS A 273 -11.88 -7.32 2.56
N PRO A 274 -10.67 -7.90 2.52
CA PRO A 274 -9.47 -7.16 2.17
C PRO A 274 -9.49 -6.75 0.70
N MET A 275 -9.10 -5.51 0.41
CA MET A 275 -8.99 -4.96 -0.94
C MET A 275 -7.60 -4.40 -1.21
N TRP A 276 -7.08 -4.68 -2.40
CA TRP A 276 -5.91 -4.01 -2.97
C TRP A 276 -6.24 -2.57 -3.32
N ILE A 277 -5.24 -1.70 -3.34
CA ILE A 277 -5.30 -0.35 -3.92
C ILE A 277 -4.46 -0.38 -5.19
N ILE A 278 -5.04 0.01 -6.33
CA ILE A 278 -4.40 -0.12 -7.65
C ILE A 278 -4.47 1.23 -8.37
N ILE A 279 -3.36 1.60 -9.02
CA ILE A 279 -3.29 2.69 -10.00
C ILE A 279 -2.75 2.11 -11.30
N ASN A 280 -3.50 2.23 -12.40
CA ASN A 280 -3.06 1.74 -13.70
C ASN A 280 -3.46 2.66 -14.84
N LEU A 281 -2.75 2.54 -15.95
CA LEU A 281 -3.16 3.08 -17.25
C LEU A 281 -3.43 1.92 -18.19
N GLN A 282 -4.67 1.43 -18.25
CA GLN A 282 -5.08 0.44 -19.24
C GLN A 282 -5.41 1.16 -20.56
N MET A 283 -5.42 0.43 -21.67
CA MET A 283 -5.72 0.97 -23.00
C MET A 283 -6.81 0.14 -23.68
N GLU A 284 -7.66 0.81 -24.45
CA GLU A 284 -8.79 0.24 -25.18
C GLU A 284 -9.76 -0.54 -24.26
N GLY A 285 -10.36 -1.63 -24.74
CA GLY A 285 -11.42 -2.34 -24.01
C GLY A 285 -12.64 -1.44 -23.81
N SER A 286 -13.05 -1.21 -22.56
CA SER A 286 -14.20 -0.35 -22.23
C SER A 286 -13.99 1.13 -22.59
N SER A 287 -12.75 1.56 -22.86
CA SER A 287 -12.46 2.93 -23.32
C SER A 287 -12.55 3.10 -24.85
N GLY A 288 -12.89 2.03 -25.57
CA GLY A 288 -13.07 2.00 -27.03
C GLY A 288 -11.77 1.86 -27.82
N SER A 289 -11.90 1.59 -29.11
CA SER A 289 -10.78 1.44 -30.05
C SER A 289 -11.03 2.20 -31.37
N PRO A 290 -9.97 2.58 -32.12
CA PRO A 290 -8.56 2.49 -31.74
C PRO A 290 -8.20 3.50 -30.64
N GLY A 291 -7.23 3.15 -29.80
CA GLY A 291 -6.59 4.09 -28.89
C GLY A 291 -5.54 4.99 -29.55
N PRO A 292 -4.88 5.87 -28.78
CA PRO A 292 -3.88 6.81 -29.30
C PRO A 292 -2.73 6.14 -30.05
N SER A 293 -2.23 6.78 -31.10
CA SER A 293 -1.08 6.30 -31.87
C SER A 293 0.28 6.66 -31.24
N GLY A 294 0.30 7.66 -30.36
CA GLY A 294 1.49 8.13 -29.65
C GLY A 294 1.50 7.75 -28.18
N SER A 295 2.58 8.11 -27.49
CA SER A 295 2.70 7.92 -26.05
C SER A 295 1.64 8.71 -25.29
N THR A 296 1.02 8.06 -24.32
CA THR A 296 0.04 8.68 -23.40
C THR A 296 0.51 8.53 -21.98
N THR A 297 0.30 9.54 -21.14
CA THR A 297 0.71 9.50 -19.72
C THR A 297 -0.47 9.66 -18.79
N TYR A 298 -0.39 8.98 -17.65
CA TYR A 298 -1.27 9.13 -16.50
C TYR A 298 -0.39 9.41 -15.28
N GLN A 299 -0.69 10.49 -14.56
CA GLN A 299 0.12 10.92 -13.42
C GLN A 299 -0.70 10.91 -12.14
N ALA A 300 -0.04 10.54 -11.04
CA ALA A 300 -0.61 10.53 -9.70
C ALA A 300 0.37 11.16 -8.70
N GLN A 301 -0.15 11.88 -7.73
CA GLN A 301 0.63 12.42 -6.60
C GLN A 301 -0.24 12.49 -5.34
N LYS A 302 0.41 12.69 -4.19
CA LYS A 302 -0.26 12.86 -2.89
C LYS A 302 -1.31 11.80 -2.58
N ILE A 303 -0.97 10.53 -2.83
CA ILE A 303 -1.84 9.41 -2.43
C ILE A 303 -1.85 9.34 -0.91
N TYR A 304 -3.06 9.36 -0.35
CA TYR A 304 -3.29 9.28 1.08
C TYR A 304 -4.28 8.17 1.39
N VAL A 305 -3.94 7.35 2.40
CA VAL A 305 -4.81 6.33 2.97
C VAL A 305 -4.77 6.48 4.48
N GLY A 306 -5.89 6.85 5.08
CA GLY A 306 -6.06 6.97 6.51
C GLY A 306 -7.24 6.14 7.00
N ARG A 307 -7.21 5.77 8.28
CA ARG A 307 -8.31 5.04 8.90
C ARG A 307 -8.46 5.37 10.37
N THR A 308 -9.67 5.21 10.90
CA THR A 308 -9.89 5.14 12.35
C THR A 308 -9.48 3.77 12.89
N ARG A 309 -8.90 3.73 14.08
CA ARG A 309 -8.74 2.53 14.92
C ARG A 309 -9.62 2.63 16.16
N ALA A 310 -10.60 1.74 16.28
CA ALA A 310 -11.56 1.74 17.38
C ALA A 310 -11.00 1.13 18.67
N TYR A 311 -10.18 0.07 18.57
CA TYR A 311 -9.57 -0.65 19.69
C TYR A 311 -8.31 -1.44 19.26
#